data_AF-K9DGM8-F1
#
_entry.id   AF-K9DGM8-F1
#
_cell.length_a   1.000
_cell.length_b   1.000
_cell.length_c   1.000
_cell.angle_alpha   90.00
_cell.angle_beta   90.00
_cell.angle_gamma   90.00
#
_symmetry.space_group_name_H-M   'P 1'
#
loop_
_entity.id
_entity.type
_entity.pdbx_description
1 polymer ?
#
loop_
_entity_poly.entity_id
_entity_poly.type
_entity_poly.pdbx_seq_one_letter_code
_entity_poly.pdbx_strand_id
1 'polypeptide(L)'
;MDRPAYPSDIPREQFEAIRAMLEAARRKTRPRKHDLYDVFCAVLYFLHTGTTWRAMPAGYPPWRTVHEYFTQWTMQRENGQSLLESVLEKAERQAELAQLRSLMHKR
;
A
#
# COMPACT_ATOMS: atom_id res chain seq x y z
N MET A 1 11.32 -8.25 -12.79
CA MET A 1 11.09 -7.05 -13.62
C MET A 1 12.03 -5.97 -13.14
N ASP A 2 12.75 -5.33 -14.06
CA ASP A 2 13.63 -4.20 -13.78
C ASP A 2 12.74 -2.95 -13.57
N ARG A 3 12.50 -2.59 -12.30
CA ARG A 3 11.73 -1.37 -11.96
C ARG A 3 12.72 -0.31 -11.47
N PRO A 4 12.53 0.96 -11.85
CA PRO A 4 13.29 2.05 -11.25
C PRO A 4 13.01 2.10 -9.75
N ALA A 5 14.06 2.21 -8.94
CA ALA A 5 13.93 2.42 -7.51
C ALA A 5 13.48 3.86 -7.24
N TYR A 6 12.45 4.01 -6.42
CA TYR A 6 11.91 5.28 -5.97
C TYR A 6 12.34 5.56 -4.53
N PRO A 7 12.48 6.83 -4.12
CA PRO A 7 12.88 7.19 -2.75
C PRO A 7 11.86 6.76 -1.68
N SER A 8 10.61 6.49 -2.08
CA SER A 8 9.56 5.96 -1.20
C SER A 8 9.58 4.44 -1.06
N ASP A 9 10.45 3.74 -1.80
CA ASP A 9 10.51 2.28 -1.76
C ASP A 9 11.08 1.79 -0.43
N ILE A 10 10.53 0.69 0.06
CA ILE A 10 11.09 -0.03 1.21
C ILE A 10 11.97 -1.19 0.75
N PRO A 11 13.01 -1.53 1.51
CA PRO A 11 13.79 -2.73 1.25
C PRO A 11 12.87 -3.95 1.30
N ARG A 12 13.13 -4.92 0.41
CA ARG A 12 12.31 -6.14 0.31
C ARG A 12 12.27 -6.91 1.63
N GLU A 13 13.35 -6.91 2.40
CA GLU A 13 13.42 -7.56 3.72
C GLU A 13 12.40 -6.97 4.71
N GLN A 14 12.28 -5.63 4.74
CA GLN A 14 11.30 -4.95 5.58
C GLN A 14 9.88 -5.20 5.05
N PHE A 15 9.71 -5.31 3.73
CA PHE A 15 8.44 -5.70 3.13
C PHE A 15 8.04 -7.13 3.50
N GLU A 16 8.95 -8.08 3.56
CA GLU A 16 8.63 -9.47 3.89
C GLU A 16 8.02 -9.62 5.29
N ALA A 17 8.46 -8.80 6.24
CA ALA A 17 7.88 -8.77 7.59
C ALA A 17 6.38 -8.38 7.59
N ILE A 18 5.99 -7.42 6.74
CA ILE A 18 4.60 -6.95 6.62
C ILE A 18 3.79 -7.72 5.57
N ARG A 19 4.46 -8.41 4.64
CA ARG A 19 3.85 -9.17 3.56
C ARG A 19 2.83 -10.17 4.11
N ALA A 20 3.19 -10.90 5.15
CA ALA A 20 2.29 -11.89 5.77
C ALA A 20 0.95 -11.26 6.21
N MET A 21 0.97 -10.03 6.75
CA MET A 21 -0.24 -9.30 7.16
C MET A 21 -1.10 -8.92 5.95
N LEU A 22 -0.45 -8.41 4.88
CA LEU A 22 -1.11 -8.07 3.63
C LEU A 22 -1.72 -9.30 2.93
N GLU A 23 -1.06 -10.45 3.04
CA GLU A 23 -1.56 -11.71 2.50
C GLU A 23 -2.74 -12.27 3.29
N ALA A 24 -2.70 -12.19 4.62
CA ALA A 24 -3.76 -12.66 5.51
C ALA A 24 -5.07 -11.87 5.33
N ALA A 25 -4.96 -10.60 4.96
CA ALA A 25 -6.10 -9.73 4.73
C ALA A 25 -6.94 -10.07 3.50
N ARG A 26 -6.37 -10.79 2.54
CA ARG A 26 -6.97 -11.03 1.22
C ARG A 26 -7.84 -12.28 1.24
N ARG A 27 -9.08 -12.17 0.77
CA ARG A 27 -9.89 -13.34 0.36
C ARG A 27 -9.25 -14.00 -0.86
N LYS A 28 -8.87 -15.28 -0.75
CA LYS A 28 -8.17 -16.11 -1.77
C LYS A 28 -9.02 -16.41 -3.02
N THR A 29 -9.64 -15.42 -3.65
CA THR A 29 -10.59 -15.63 -4.77
C THR A 29 -9.97 -15.57 -6.16
N ARG A 30 -8.76 -15.02 -6.35
CA ARG A 30 -8.05 -15.04 -7.66
C ARG A 30 -6.52 -15.18 -7.54
N PRO A 31 -5.82 -15.81 -8.51
CA PRO A 31 -4.36 -15.80 -8.58
C PRO A 31 -3.82 -14.37 -8.77
N ARG A 32 -2.63 -14.08 -8.23
CA ARG A 32 -2.02 -12.75 -8.31
C ARG A 32 -1.37 -12.56 -9.68
N LYS A 33 -1.80 -11.50 -10.39
CA LYS A 33 -1.19 -11.07 -11.67
C LYS A 33 -0.03 -10.09 -11.47
N HIS A 34 -0.01 -9.40 -10.33
CA HIS A 34 0.99 -8.39 -9.97
C HIS A 34 1.60 -8.70 -8.62
N ASP A 35 2.88 -8.37 -8.44
CA ASP A 35 3.57 -8.57 -7.18
C ASP A 35 3.02 -7.64 -6.10
N LEU A 36 2.88 -8.17 -4.88
CA LEU A 36 2.37 -7.41 -3.74
C LEU A 36 3.32 -6.29 -3.32
N TYR A 37 4.63 -6.50 -3.50
CA TYR A 37 5.64 -5.49 -3.24
C TYR A 37 5.46 -4.29 -4.16
N ASP A 38 5.26 -4.51 -5.45
CA ASP A 38 5.07 -3.42 -6.42
C ASP A 38 3.80 -2.62 -6.14
N VAL A 39 2.72 -3.30 -5.76
CA VAL A 39 1.47 -2.63 -5.35
C VAL A 39 1.67 -1.83 -4.06
N PHE A 40 2.36 -2.40 -3.07
CA PHE A 40 2.62 -1.70 -1.81
C PHE A 40 3.53 -0.48 -2.00
N CYS A 41 4.59 -0.61 -2.80
CA CYS A 41 5.47 0.50 -3.15
C CYS A 41 4.71 1.62 -3.90
N ALA A 42 3.78 1.25 -4.78
CA ALA A 42 2.91 2.23 -5.45
C ALA A 42 2.00 2.98 -4.46
N VAL A 43 1.46 2.29 -3.45
CA VAL A 43 0.67 2.91 -2.37
C VAL A 43 1.54 3.83 -1.52
N LEU A 44 2.75 3.39 -1.14
CA LEU A 44 3.70 4.22 -0.40
C LEU A 44 4.07 5.48 -1.17
N TYR A 45 4.37 5.35 -2.47
CA TYR A 45 4.65 6.50 -3.33
C TYR A 45 3.50 7.50 -3.36
N PHE A 46 2.27 7.01 -3.44
CA PHE A 46 1.07 7.85 -3.38
C PHE A 46 0.95 8.58 -2.04
N LEU A 47 1.14 7.88 -0.91
CA LEU A 47 1.07 8.49 0.42
C LEU A 47 2.19 9.50 0.66
N HIS A 48 3.40 9.19 0.19
CA HIS A 48 4.56 10.06 0.33
C HIS A 48 4.47 11.32 -0.53
N THR A 49 4.05 11.18 -1.79
CA THR A 49 4.02 12.29 -2.76
C THR A 49 2.70 13.06 -2.70
N GLY A 50 1.61 12.44 -2.25
CA GLY A 50 0.26 13.01 -2.29
C GLY A 50 -0.28 13.25 -3.71
N THR A 51 0.31 12.61 -4.72
CA THR A 51 -0.10 12.80 -6.13
C THR A 51 -1.39 12.07 -6.45
N THR A 52 -2.02 12.38 -7.58
CA THR A 52 -3.21 11.63 -8.03
C THR A 52 -2.83 10.26 -8.57
N TRP A 53 -3.65 9.22 -8.34
CA TRP A 53 -3.43 7.87 -8.88
C TRP A 53 -3.12 7.82 -10.39
N ARG A 54 -3.71 8.74 -11.18
CA ARG A 54 -3.50 8.85 -12.63
C ARG A 54 -2.13 9.42 -13.03
N ALA A 55 -1.47 10.14 -12.13
CA ALA A 55 -0.15 10.74 -12.33
C ALA A 55 0.99 9.82 -11.87
N MET A 56 0.67 8.59 -11.50
CA MET A 56 1.64 7.59 -11.06
C MET A 56 2.53 7.15 -12.24
N PRO A 57 3.84 6.96 -12.04
CA PRO A 57 4.73 6.57 -13.11
C PRO A 57 4.43 5.15 -13.62
N ALA A 58 4.64 4.93 -14.92
CA ALA A 58 4.32 3.68 -15.61
C ALA A 58 5.14 2.45 -15.15
N GLY A 59 6.16 2.65 -14.31
CA GLY A 59 6.93 1.56 -13.70
C GLY A 59 6.15 0.79 -12.63
N TYR A 60 5.06 1.36 -12.11
CA TYR A 60 4.18 0.69 -11.15
C TYR A 60 3.07 -0.12 -11.83
N PRO A 61 2.44 -1.06 -11.10
CA PRO A 61 1.25 -1.74 -11.58
C PRO A 61 0.15 -0.74 -11.96
N PRO A 62 -0.79 -1.12 -12.83
CA PRO A 62 -1.88 -0.22 -13.23
C PRO A 62 -2.56 0.41 -12.02
N TRP A 63 -2.70 1.74 -12.01
CA TRP A 63 -3.24 2.49 -10.87
C TRP A 63 -4.60 1.98 -10.40
N ARG A 64 -5.42 1.41 -11.30
CA ARG A 64 -6.70 0.78 -10.96
C ARG A 64 -6.50 -0.37 -9.99
N THR A 65 -5.55 -1.26 -10.28
CA THR A 65 -5.19 -2.36 -9.40
C THR A 65 -4.69 -1.80 -8.07
N VAL A 66 -3.77 -0.84 -8.08
CA VAL A 66 -3.25 -0.24 -6.84
C VAL A 66 -4.37 0.36 -5.99
N HIS A 67 -5.31 1.08 -6.60
CA HIS A 67 -6.46 1.68 -5.93
C HIS A 67 -7.43 0.64 -5.35
N GLU A 68 -7.68 -0.47 -6.06
CA GLU A 68 -8.47 -1.59 -5.54
C GLU A 68 -7.84 -2.21 -4.29
N TYR A 69 -6.52 -2.42 -4.30
CA TYR A 69 -5.78 -2.91 -3.13
C TYR A 69 -5.81 -1.89 -1.99
N PHE A 70 -5.56 -0.62 -2.28
CA PHE A 70 -5.65 0.47 -1.31
C PHE A 70 -7.02 0.51 -0.65
N THR A 71 -8.10 0.41 -1.43
CA THR A 71 -9.47 0.38 -0.91
C THR A 71 -9.70 -0.83 0.00
N GLN A 72 -9.24 -2.02 -0.41
CA GLN A 72 -9.36 -3.23 0.42
C GLN A 72 -8.55 -3.15 1.72
N TRP A 73 -7.39 -2.48 1.71
CA TRP A 73 -6.55 -2.33 2.89
C TRP A 73 -7.01 -1.21 3.82
N THR A 74 -7.72 -0.21 3.28
CA THR A 74 -8.30 0.89 4.05
C THR A 74 -9.72 0.61 4.53
N MET A 75 -10.37 -0.46 4.05
CA MET A 75 -11.63 -0.94 4.63
C MET A 75 -11.47 -1.22 6.12
N GLN A 76 -12.30 -0.54 6.93
CA GLN A 76 -12.33 -0.71 8.37
C GLN A 76 -12.66 -2.16 8.71
N ARG A 77 -11.86 -2.74 9.59
CA ARG A 77 -12.11 -4.05 10.18
C ARG A 77 -12.83 -3.89 11.52
N GLU A 78 -13.32 -5.00 12.06
CA GLU A 78 -14.09 -5.03 13.32
C GLU A 78 -13.36 -4.39 14.52
N ASN A 79 -12.04 -4.27 14.46
CA ASN A 79 -11.20 -3.64 15.48
C ASN A 79 -11.06 -2.11 15.34
N GLY A 80 -11.75 -1.46 14.39
CA GLY A 80 -11.72 0.00 14.20
C GLY A 80 -10.43 0.55 13.57
N GLN A 81 -9.47 -0.30 13.24
CA GLN A 81 -8.24 0.05 12.51
C GLN A 81 -8.24 -0.58 11.13
N SER A 82 -7.70 0.15 10.16
CA SER A 82 -7.52 -0.40 8.81
C SER A 82 -6.25 -1.25 8.74
N LEU A 83 -6.24 -2.28 7.89
CA LEU A 83 -5.05 -3.12 7.70
C LEU A 83 -3.82 -2.28 7.32
N LEU A 84 -4.04 -1.29 6.45
CA LEU A 84 -2.98 -0.41 6.01
C LEU A 84 -2.35 0.36 7.17
N GLU A 85 -3.13 0.76 8.18
CA GLU A 85 -2.60 1.42 9.37
C GLU A 85 -1.70 0.49 10.17
N SER A 86 -2.14 -0.74 10.45
CA SER A 86 -1.32 -1.73 11.18
C SER A 86 -0.04 -2.08 10.43
N VAL A 87 -0.09 -2.13 9.10
CA VAL A 87 1.08 -2.39 8.26
C VAL A 87 2.06 -1.21 8.27
N LEU A 88 1.57 0.02 8.16
CA LEU A 88 2.41 1.22 8.21
C LEU A 88 3.03 1.42 9.59
N GLU A 89 2.27 1.12 10.66
CA GLU A 89 2.78 1.12 12.03
C GLU A 89 3.91 0.10 12.20
N LYS A 90 3.71 -1.13 11.69
CA LYS A 90 4.73 -2.18 11.74
C LYS A 90 5.97 -1.86 10.91
N ALA A 91 5.80 -1.13 9.81
CA ALA A 91 6.89 -0.65 8.96
C ALA A 91 7.53 0.66 9.47
N GLU A 92 7.11 1.17 10.64
CA GLU A 92 7.57 2.41 11.26
C GLU A 92 7.41 3.66 10.36
N ARG A 93 6.45 3.63 9.44
CA ARG A 93 6.19 4.72 8.48
C ARG A 93 5.18 5.72 9.04
N GLN A 94 5.63 6.47 10.04
CA GLN A 94 4.80 7.47 10.75
C GLN A 94 4.31 8.60 9.84
N ALA A 95 5.11 9.03 8.86
CA ALA A 95 4.72 10.07 7.91
C ALA A 95 3.56 9.61 6.99
N GLU A 96 3.72 8.44 6.35
CA GLU A 96 2.67 7.83 5.53
C GLU A 96 1.41 7.49 6.35
N LEU A 97 1.57 7.04 7.61
CA LEU A 97 0.45 6.80 8.53
C LEU A 97 -0.30 8.09 8.85
N ALA A 98 0.41 9.17 9.15
CA ALA A 98 -0.21 10.48 9.42
C ALA A 98 -0.97 11.00 8.18
N GLN A 99 -0.39 10.83 6.99
CA GLN A 99 -1.06 11.19 5.73
C GLN A 99 -2.32 10.34 5.51
N LEU A 100 -2.24 9.03 5.72
CA LEU A 100 -3.39 8.13 5.60
C LEU A 100 -4.52 8.53 6.55
N ARG A 101 -4.19 8.79 7.82
CA ARG A 101 -5.16 9.27 8.80
C ARG A 101 -5.77 10.61 8.38
N SER A 102 -4.95 11.55 7.91
CA SER A 102 -5.43 12.83 7.38
C SER A 102 -6.43 12.64 6.23
N LEU A 103 -6.16 11.71 5.31
CA LEU A 103 -7.07 11.37 4.21
C LEU A 103 -8.37 10.70 4.70
N MET A 104 -8.29 9.85 5.73
CA MET A 104 -9.45 9.15 6.29
C MET A 104 -10.35 10.05 7.16
N HIS A 105 -9.78 11.02 7.87
CA HIS A 105 -10.54 11.99 8.67
C HIS A 105 -11.22 13.08 7.84
N LYS A 106 -10.85 13.25 6.57
CA LYS A 106 -11.42 14.26 5.67
C LYS A 106 -12.71 13.80 4.97
N ARG A 107 -13.27 12.66 5.37
CA ARG A 107 -14.40 11.99 4.71
C ARG A 107 -15.66 12.04 5.56
#